data_AF-A0A151L2C0-F1
#
_entry.id   AF-A0A151L2C0-F1
#
_cell.length_a   1.000
_cell.length_b   1.000
_cell.length_c   1.000
_cell.angle_alpha   90.00
_cell.angle_beta   90.00
_cell.angle_gamma   90.00
#
_symmetry.space_group_name_H-M   'P 1'
#
loop_
_entity.id
_entity.type
_entity.pdbx_description
1 polymer ?
#
loop_
_entity_poly.entity_id
_entity_poly.type
_entity_poly.pdbx_seq_one_letter_code
_entity_poly.pdbx_strand_id
1 'polypeptide(L)'
;MNQYIDKDISISNKEELIYYIKILNHLGSYDETVTLIKSVNVENYNFNYTESLSVGFAFKNALNVKRKEKTILENIITNEKSSEREKICAELLKSKLNTDIRSIEKNTYAVLKNKCISRTTDDKILMLYWHILGDMSRYCADTFYGTDKEKMHEKSMKSYSYALHYANKMKIPPSSPKMLELLVSWTVLHKDMNKDINYSIELAAEAFRNAIQNMHLLENDDECSKTIRILGILRDNINKWC
;
A
#
# COMPACT_ATOMS: atom_id res chain seq x y z
N MET A 1 -21.25 -10.05 -35.20
CA MET A 1 -20.00 -10.64 -34.66
C MET A 1 -18.85 -9.88 -35.28
N ASN A 2 -18.47 -8.74 -34.69
CA ASN A 2 -17.24 -8.02 -35.04
C ASN A 2 -16.59 -7.70 -33.71
N GLN A 3 -15.48 -8.39 -33.47
CA GLN A 3 -14.66 -8.27 -32.28
C GLN A 3 -14.14 -6.83 -32.21
N TYR A 4 -14.51 -6.11 -31.14
CA TYR A 4 -13.71 -4.99 -30.66
C TYR A 4 -12.39 -5.59 -30.13
N ILE A 5 -11.43 -5.78 -31.03
CA ILE A 5 -10.03 -5.92 -30.66
C ILE A 5 -9.54 -4.48 -30.48
N ASP A 6 -9.67 -4.00 -29.26
CA ASP A 6 -9.11 -2.72 -28.85
C ASP A 6 -7.59 -2.80 -29.03
N LYS A 7 -7.03 -1.83 -29.76
CA LYS A 7 -5.61 -1.83 -30.12
C LYS A 7 -4.78 -1.71 -28.83
N ASP A 8 -4.02 -2.76 -28.51
CA ASP A 8 -3.01 -2.74 -27.47
C ASP A 8 -2.13 -1.48 -27.62
N ILE A 9 -2.06 -0.64 -26.58
CA ILE A 9 -1.15 0.49 -26.52
C ILE A 9 0.28 -0.08 -26.63
N SER A 10 0.89 0.06 -27.80
CA SER A 10 2.27 -0.37 -28.04
C SER A 10 3.22 0.63 -27.42
N ILE A 11 3.60 0.40 -26.16
CA ILE A 11 4.59 1.21 -25.44
C ILE A 11 5.99 0.73 -25.82
N SER A 12 6.76 1.60 -26.46
CA SER A 12 8.03 1.25 -27.08
C SER A 12 9.23 1.49 -26.16
N ASN A 13 9.10 2.36 -25.16
CA ASN A 13 10.19 2.71 -24.25
C ASN A 13 9.71 3.12 -22.84
N LYS A 14 10.67 3.26 -21.92
CA LYS A 14 10.41 3.60 -20.50
C LYS A 14 9.75 4.98 -20.34
N GLU A 15 10.12 5.95 -21.17
CA GLU A 15 9.64 7.32 -21.06
C GLU A 15 8.14 7.40 -21.41
N GLU A 16 7.73 6.73 -22.48
CA GLU A 16 6.33 6.54 -22.84
C GLU A 16 5.56 5.85 -21.71
N LEU A 17 6.09 4.75 -21.14
CA LEU A 17 5.46 4.06 -20.02
C LEU A 17 5.18 5.00 -18.85
N ILE A 18 6.20 5.78 -18.44
CA ILE A 18 6.07 6.73 -17.33
C ILE A 18 5.08 7.84 -17.67
N TYR A 19 5.07 8.33 -18.91
CA TYR A 19 4.13 9.34 -19.36
C TYR A 19 2.68 8.85 -19.28
N TYR A 20 2.39 7.64 -19.78
CA TYR A 20 1.08 7.02 -19.66
C TYR A 20 0.68 6.80 -18.20
N ILE A 21 1.57 6.30 -17.34
CA ILE A 21 1.30 6.12 -15.91
C ILE A 21 0.90 7.44 -15.25
N LYS A 22 1.59 8.54 -15.58
CA LYS A 22 1.25 9.87 -15.06
C LYS A 22 -0.15 10.30 -15.51
N ILE A 23 -0.48 10.15 -16.80
CA ILE A 23 -1.81 10.49 -17.33
C ILE A 23 -2.89 9.67 -16.63
N LEU A 24 -2.74 8.35 -16.58
CA LEU A 24 -3.73 7.46 -15.97
C LEU A 24 -3.91 7.73 -14.48
N ASN A 25 -2.83 8.07 -13.77
CA ASN A 25 -2.91 8.52 -12.38
C ASN A 25 -3.70 9.83 -12.23
N HIS A 26 -3.57 10.77 -13.16
CA HIS A 26 -4.36 12.00 -13.16
C HIS A 26 -5.85 11.75 -13.48
N LEU A 27 -6.14 10.77 -14.34
CA LEU A 27 -7.51 10.37 -14.66
C LEU A 27 -8.17 9.52 -13.56
N GLY A 28 -7.38 8.97 -12.64
CA GLY A 28 -7.87 8.04 -11.62
C GLY A 28 -8.11 6.62 -12.14
N SER A 29 -7.65 6.29 -13.36
CA SER A 29 -7.78 4.98 -14.00
C SER A 29 -6.72 3.99 -13.50
N TYR A 30 -6.67 3.74 -12.19
CA TYR A 30 -5.59 2.99 -11.57
C TYR A 30 -5.56 1.50 -11.99
N ASP A 31 -6.72 0.89 -12.25
CA ASP A 31 -6.82 -0.50 -12.72
C ASP A 31 -6.18 -0.67 -14.11
N GLU A 32 -6.34 0.32 -14.99
CA GLU A 32 -5.68 0.39 -16.30
C GLU A 32 -4.17 0.57 -16.12
N THR A 33 -3.73 1.45 -15.20
CA THR A 33 -2.30 1.63 -14.89
C THR A 33 -1.63 0.35 -14.45
N VAL A 34 -2.28 -0.44 -13.57
CA VAL A 34 -1.77 -1.74 -13.11
C VAL A 34 -1.64 -2.72 -14.27
N THR A 35 -2.63 -2.75 -15.16
CA THR A 35 -2.62 -3.64 -16.33
C THR A 35 -1.51 -3.25 -17.30
N LEU A 36 -1.34 -1.95 -17.55
CA LEU A 36 -0.29 -1.40 -18.41
C LEU A 36 1.12 -1.72 -17.89
N ILE A 37 1.39 -1.48 -16.61
CA ILE A 37 2.69 -1.77 -16.01
C ILE A 37 3.00 -3.27 -16.06
N LYS A 38 1.98 -4.12 -15.99
CA LYS A 38 2.15 -5.58 -16.07
C LYS A 38 2.47 -6.04 -17.49
N SER A 39 1.74 -5.54 -18.48
CA SER A 39 1.80 -5.99 -19.88
C SER A 39 3.08 -5.54 -20.58
N VAL A 40 3.52 -4.32 -20.32
CA VAL A 40 4.70 -3.74 -20.99
C VAL A 40 5.96 -4.39 -20.46
N ASN A 41 6.82 -4.93 -21.32
CA ASN A 41 8.14 -5.40 -20.92
C ASN A 41 9.20 -4.44 -21.45
N VAL A 42 9.35 -3.28 -20.81
CA VAL A 42 10.42 -2.33 -21.14
C VAL A 42 11.76 -2.90 -20.70
N GLU A 43 12.77 -2.81 -21.57
CA GLU A 43 14.10 -3.41 -21.38
C GLU A 43 14.79 -3.01 -20.06
N ASN A 44 14.38 -1.90 -19.43
CA ASN A 44 14.90 -1.45 -18.15
C ASN A 44 13.80 -0.93 -17.21
N TYR A 45 13.31 -1.79 -16.31
CA TYR A 45 12.50 -1.44 -15.13
C TYR A 45 13.29 -0.69 -14.03
N ASN A 46 14.41 -0.05 -14.39
CA ASN A 46 15.19 0.77 -13.50
C ASN A 46 14.60 2.19 -13.49
N PHE A 47 13.61 2.38 -12.62
CA PHE A 47 12.97 3.66 -12.40
C PHE A 47 13.79 4.52 -11.45
N ASN A 48 13.87 5.83 -11.70
CA ASN A 48 14.37 6.77 -10.70
C ASN A 48 13.36 6.93 -9.54
N TYR A 49 13.70 7.71 -8.51
CA TYR A 49 12.85 7.85 -7.34
C TYR A 49 11.45 8.44 -7.67
N THR A 50 11.38 9.46 -8.53
CA THR A 50 10.12 10.12 -8.92
C THR A 50 9.23 9.20 -9.77
N GLU A 51 9.84 8.45 -10.68
CA GLU A 51 9.18 7.42 -11.48
C GLU A 51 8.62 6.31 -10.58
N SER A 52 9.43 5.85 -9.62
CA SER A 52 9.06 4.83 -8.63
C SER A 52 7.91 5.28 -7.74
N LEU A 53 7.87 6.55 -7.35
CA LEU A 53 6.76 7.15 -6.63
C LEU A 53 5.48 7.13 -7.47
N SER A 54 5.57 7.43 -8.77
CA SER A 54 4.41 7.43 -9.68
C SER A 54 3.82 6.02 -9.85
N VAL A 55 4.69 5.02 -10.02
CA VAL A 55 4.32 3.60 -10.06
C VAL A 55 3.69 3.16 -8.74
N GLY A 56 4.31 3.50 -7.61
CA GLY A 56 3.80 3.18 -6.28
C GLY A 56 2.45 3.83 -5.99
N PHE A 57 2.26 5.08 -6.42
CA PHE A 57 1.00 5.81 -6.31
C PHE A 57 -0.13 5.11 -7.08
N ALA A 58 0.14 4.62 -8.28
CA ALA A 58 -0.83 3.89 -9.08
C ALA A 58 -1.33 2.64 -8.34
N PHE A 59 -0.42 1.79 -7.88
CA PHE A 59 -0.76 0.59 -7.12
C PHE A 59 -1.52 0.93 -5.84
N LYS A 60 -1.02 1.86 -5.03
CA LYS A 60 -1.65 2.27 -3.77
C LYS A 60 -3.09 2.75 -3.99
N ASN A 61 -3.34 3.53 -5.04
CA ASN A 61 -4.67 4.04 -5.30
C ASN A 61 -5.62 2.99 -5.90
N ALA A 62 -5.14 2.11 -6.78
CA ALA A 62 -5.94 0.97 -7.26
C ALA A 62 -6.50 0.17 -6.07
N LEU A 63 -5.64 -0.14 -5.09
CA LEU A 63 -6.06 -0.84 -3.89
C LEU A 63 -7.01 0.00 -3.01
N ASN A 64 -6.71 1.29 -2.81
CA ASN A 64 -7.53 2.16 -1.96
C ASN A 64 -8.95 2.34 -2.51
N VAL A 65 -9.13 2.38 -3.83
CA VAL A 65 -10.46 2.41 -4.46
C VAL A 65 -11.23 1.14 -4.07
N LYS A 66 -10.65 -0.05 -4.29
CA LYS A 66 -11.32 -1.32 -3.94
C LYS A 66 -11.60 -1.45 -2.43
N ARG A 67 -10.71 -0.92 -1.59
CA ARG A 67 -10.92 -0.89 -0.13
C ARG A 67 -12.11 -0.01 0.26
N LYS A 68 -12.23 1.18 -0.33
CA LYS A 68 -13.39 2.06 -0.10
C LYS A 68 -14.69 1.38 -0.55
N GLU A 69 -14.70 0.76 -1.72
CA GLU A 69 -15.85 -0.01 -2.24
C GLU A 69 -16.23 -1.14 -1.28
N LYS A 70 -15.24 -1.91 -0.79
CA LYS A 70 -15.46 -2.98 0.19
C LYS A 70 -16.08 -2.45 1.49
N THR A 71 -15.55 -1.36 2.05
CA THR A 71 -16.10 -0.75 3.27
C THR A 71 -17.55 -0.31 3.10
N ILE A 72 -17.90 0.25 1.92
CA ILE A 72 -19.29 0.63 1.61
C ILE A 72 -20.20 -0.61 1.61
N LEU A 73 -19.77 -1.71 0.98
CA LEU A 73 -20.55 -2.95 0.97
C LEU A 73 -20.69 -3.56 2.36
N GLU A 74 -19.62 -3.57 3.16
CA GLU A 74 -19.66 -4.05 4.54
C GLU A 74 -20.68 -3.28 5.36
N ASN A 75 -20.73 -1.95 5.21
CA ASN A 75 -21.74 -1.12 5.87
C ASN A 75 -23.17 -1.46 5.44
N ILE A 76 -23.41 -1.77 4.16
CA ILE A 76 -24.71 -2.21 3.64
C ILE A 76 -25.10 -3.56 4.27
N ILE A 77 -24.16 -4.51 4.35
CA ILE A 77 -24.40 -5.85 4.92
C ILE A 77 -24.77 -5.75 6.40
N THR A 78 -24.07 -4.92 7.16
CA THR A 78 -24.31 -4.74 8.60
C THR A 78 -25.52 -3.87 8.92
N ASN A 79 -26.10 -3.19 7.93
CA ASN A 79 -27.23 -2.29 8.14
C ASN A 79 -28.51 -3.10 8.42
N GLU A 80 -29.10 -2.90 9.61
CA GLU A 80 -30.35 -3.54 10.02
C GLU A 80 -31.55 -3.16 9.13
N LYS A 81 -31.51 -1.99 8.49
CA LYS A 81 -32.59 -1.49 7.61
C LYS A 81 -32.56 -2.12 6.21
N SER A 82 -31.46 -2.77 5.82
CA SER A 82 -31.34 -3.39 4.51
C SER A 82 -32.07 -4.73 4.47
N SER A 83 -32.81 -4.97 3.38
CA SER A 83 -33.52 -6.22 3.14
C SER A 83 -32.53 -7.39 2.97
N GLU A 84 -33.01 -8.61 3.22
CA GLU A 84 -32.21 -9.81 3.06
C GLU A 84 -31.65 -9.97 1.64
N ARG A 85 -32.45 -9.60 0.62
CA ARG A 85 -32.00 -9.63 -0.78
C ARG A 85 -30.86 -8.65 -1.06
N GLU A 86 -30.93 -7.44 -0.50
CA GLU A 86 -29.85 -6.45 -0.65
C GLU A 86 -28.55 -6.94 0.01
N LYS A 87 -28.66 -7.57 1.19
CA LYS A 87 -27.50 -8.16 1.90
C LYS A 87 -26.86 -9.28 1.07
N ILE A 88 -27.66 -10.17 0.49
CA ILE A 88 -27.16 -11.23 -0.41
C ILE A 88 -26.44 -10.63 -1.63
N CYS A 89 -27.02 -9.63 -2.28
CA CYS A 89 -26.37 -8.95 -3.41
C CYS A 89 -25.03 -8.30 -3.01
N ALA A 90 -24.99 -7.65 -1.85
CA ALA A 90 -23.79 -7.03 -1.32
C ALA A 90 -22.69 -8.06 -1.00
N GLU A 91 -23.05 -9.22 -0.46
CA GLU A 91 -22.11 -10.34 -0.21
C GLU A 91 -21.50 -10.89 -1.52
N LEU A 92 -22.30 -11.05 -2.57
CA LEU A 92 -21.81 -11.47 -3.89
C LEU A 92 -20.81 -10.47 -4.49
N LEU A 93 -21.11 -9.18 -4.39
CA LEU A 93 -20.20 -8.11 -4.83
C LEU A 93 -18.93 -8.06 -3.98
N LYS A 94 -19.02 -8.28 -2.67
CA LYS A 94 -17.87 -8.37 -1.76
C LYS A 94 -16.93 -9.50 -2.16
N SER A 95 -17.47 -10.66 -2.57
CA SER A 95 -16.67 -11.79 -3.06
C SER A 95 -15.90 -11.45 -4.35
N LYS A 96 -16.54 -10.73 -5.29
CA LYS A 96 -15.87 -10.23 -6.50
C LYS A 96 -14.75 -9.25 -6.14
N LEU A 97 -15.02 -8.27 -5.28
CA LEU A 97 -14.01 -7.29 -4.83
C LEU A 97 -12.83 -7.94 -4.11
N ASN A 98 -13.08 -8.93 -3.26
CA ASN A 98 -12.00 -9.70 -2.63
C ASN A 98 -11.10 -10.38 -3.68
N THR A 99 -11.67 -10.82 -4.81
CA THR A 99 -10.90 -11.39 -5.92
C THR A 99 -10.09 -10.32 -6.65
N ASP A 100 -10.67 -9.14 -6.88
CA ASP A 100 -9.98 -8.01 -7.50
C ASP A 100 -8.81 -7.52 -6.64
N ILE A 101 -9.01 -7.38 -5.32
CA ILE A 101 -7.95 -7.02 -4.36
C ILE A 101 -6.79 -8.03 -4.41
N ARG A 102 -7.11 -9.34 -4.44
CA ARG A 102 -6.10 -10.41 -4.56
C ARG A 102 -5.35 -10.33 -5.88
N SER A 103 -6.03 -9.98 -6.97
CA SER A 103 -5.40 -9.76 -8.28
C SER A 103 -4.44 -8.57 -8.25
N ILE A 104 -4.86 -7.44 -7.65
CA ILE A 104 -4.02 -6.24 -7.50
C ILE A 104 -2.77 -6.57 -6.68
N GLU A 105 -2.89 -7.27 -5.55
CA GLU A 105 -1.74 -7.68 -4.73
C GLU A 105 -0.77 -8.55 -5.53
N LYS A 106 -1.28 -9.57 -6.23
CA LYS A 106 -0.47 -10.47 -7.05
C LYS A 106 0.25 -9.74 -8.17
N ASN A 107 -0.45 -8.83 -8.87
CA ASN A 107 0.13 -8.05 -9.96
C ASN A 107 1.20 -7.08 -9.44
N THR A 108 0.93 -6.40 -8.32
CA THR A 108 1.89 -5.50 -7.66
C THR A 108 3.14 -6.25 -7.23
N TYR A 109 2.97 -7.43 -6.63
CA TYR A 109 4.08 -8.29 -6.24
C TYR A 109 4.90 -8.72 -7.46
N ALA A 110 4.27 -9.19 -8.53
CA ALA A 110 4.96 -9.60 -9.74
C ALA A 110 5.77 -8.46 -10.37
N VAL A 111 5.25 -7.24 -10.39
CA VAL A 111 5.97 -6.07 -10.91
C VAL A 111 7.10 -5.65 -9.96
N LEU A 112 6.77 -5.28 -8.72
CA LEU A 112 7.75 -4.67 -7.82
C LEU A 112 8.82 -5.67 -7.40
N LYS A 113 8.44 -6.90 -7.03
CA LYS A 113 9.39 -7.90 -6.53
C LYS A 113 10.25 -8.48 -7.65
N ASN A 114 9.64 -8.87 -8.78
CA ASN A 114 10.37 -9.59 -9.81
C ASN A 114 11.03 -8.67 -10.83
N LYS A 115 10.42 -7.50 -11.14
CA LYS A 115 10.91 -6.60 -12.18
C LYS A 115 11.64 -5.36 -11.63
N CYS A 116 11.22 -4.78 -10.52
CA CYS A 116 11.78 -3.50 -10.05
C CYS A 116 12.90 -3.66 -9.00
N ILE A 117 12.66 -4.43 -7.93
CA ILE A 117 13.60 -4.56 -6.79
C ILE A 117 14.96 -5.13 -7.22
N SER A 118 14.99 -6.06 -8.17
CA SER A 118 16.24 -6.65 -8.69
C SER A 118 17.04 -5.71 -9.60
N ARG A 119 16.47 -4.57 -10.00
CA ARG A 119 17.03 -3.65 -11.00
C ARG A 119 17.51 -2.33 -10.41
N THR A 120 17.38 -2.15 -9.10
CA THR A 120 17.82 -0.94 -8.39
C THR A 120 18.70 -1.30 -7.21
N THR A 121 19.73 -0.49 -6.98
CA THR A 121 20.59 -0.52 -5.79
C THR A 121 20.36 0.69 -4.90
N ASP A 122 19.39 1.54 -5.24
CA ASP A 122 19.05 2.74 -4.48
C ASP A 122 18.22 2.35 -3.24
N ASP A 123 18.81 2.52 -2.06
CA ASP A 123 18.19 2.18 -0.78
C ASP A 123 16.85 2.91 -0.55
N LYS A 124 16.70 4.12 -1.09
CA LYS A 124 15.46 4.93 -0.96
C LYS A 124 14.33 4.35 -1.82
N ILE A 125 14.66 3.87 -3.00
CA ILE A 125 13.72 3.19 -3.90
C ILE A 125 13.37 1.81 -3.34
N LEU A 126 14.36 1.07 -2.84
CA LEU A 126 14.15 -0.22 -2.20
C LEU A 126 13.22 -0.10 -0.99
N MET A 127 13.48 0.86 -0.09
CA MET A 127 12.59 1.17 1.03
C MET A 127 11.15 1.43 0.56
N LEU A 128 10.96 2.26 -0.47
CA LEU A 128 9.64 2.58 -1.03
C LEU A 128 8.92 1.33 -1.54
N TYR A 129 9.57 0.49 -2.36
CA TYR A 129 8.93 -0.70 -2.91
C TYR A 129 8.59 -1.73 -1.85
N TRP A 130 9.47 -1.93 -0.87
CA TRP A 130 9.21 -2.84 0.25
C TRP A 130 8.07 -2.36 1.13
N HIS A 131 7.95 -1.05 1.36
CA HIS A 131 6.81 -0.44 2.05
C HIS A 131 5.50 -0.72 1.30
N ILE A 132 5.48 -0.47 -0.02
CA ILE A 132 4.28 -0.73 -0.84
C ILE A 132 3.89 -2.22 -0.80
N LEU A 133 4.84 -3.14 -0.91
CA LEU A 133 4.57 -4.57 -0.80
C LEU A 133 4.00 -4.96 0.58
N GLY A 134 4.51 -4.33 1.65
CA GLY A 134 3.98 -4.50 3.00
C GLY A 134 2.52 -4.08 3.11
N ASP A 135 2.18 -2.88 2.64
CA ASP A 135 0.80 -2.37 2.62
C ASP A 135 -0.12 -3.26 1.78
N MET A 136 0.34 -3.65 0.60
CA MET A 136 -0.42 -4.52 -0.32
C MET A 136 -0.79 -5.85 0.30
N SER A 137 0.20 -6.56 0.86
CA SER A 137 -0.05 -7.85 1.49
C SER A 137 -0.89 -7.71 2.78
N ARG A 138 -0.71 -6.63 3.56
CA ARG A 138 -1.52 -6.39 4.76
C ARG A 138 -3.00 -6.25 4.44
N TYR A 139 -3.34 -5.38 3.49
CA TYR A 139 -4.73 -5.16 3.11
C TYR A 139 -5.34 -6.36 2.38
N CYS A 140 -4.54 -7.11 1.62
CA CYS A 140 -4.99 -8.34 0.99
C CYS A 140 -5.33 -9.43 2.03
N ALA A 141 -4.69 -9.43 3.20
CA ALA A 141 -4.96 -10.39 4.26
C ALA A 141 -6.44 -10.40 4.72
N ASP A 142 -7.12 -9.25 4.68
CA ASP A 142 -8.55 -9.12 5.01
C ASP A 142 -9.50 -9.78 4.00
N THR A 143 -8.97 -10.30 2.90
CA THR A 143 -9.72 -11.08 1.90
C THR A 143 -9.60 -12.59 2.11
N PHE A 144 -8.75 -13.02 3.03
CA PHE A 144 -8.46 -14.41 3.36
C PHE A 144 -8.89 -14.76 4.78
N TYR A 145 -8.93 -16.05 5.07
CA TYR A 145 -9.27 -16.62 6.39
C TYR A 145 -8.25 -17.69 6.77
N GLY A 146 -8.17 -17.99 8.07
CA GLY A 146 -7.30 -19.04 8.61
C GLY A 146 -5.83 -18.90 8.15
N THR A 147 -5.24 -20.01 7.73
CA THR A 147 -3.81 -20.10 7.39
C THR A 147 -3.40 -19.18 6.23
N ASP A 148 -4.28 -18.90 5.28
CA ASP A 148 -3.95 -18.02 4.16
C ASP A 148 -3.90 -16.55 4.60
N LYS A 149 -4.71 -16.15 5.59
CA LYS A 149 -4.60 -14.82 6.22
C LYS A 149 -3.25 -14.67 6.93
N GLU A 150 -2.83 -15.69 7.67
CA GLU A 150 -1.54 -15.72 8.37
C GLU A 150 -0.36 -15.60 7.39
N LYS A 151 -0.38 -16.33 6.26
CA LYS A 151 0.64 -16.20 5.21
C LYS A 151 0.73 -14.78 4.65
N MET A 152 -0.40 -14.10 4.46
CA MET A 152 -0.41 -12.71 3.98
C MET A 152 0.17 -11.75 5.03
N HIS A 153 -0.15 -11.95 6.31
CA HIS A 153 0.47 -11.19 7.40
C HIS A 153 1.99 -11.41 7.47
N GLU A 154 2.47 -12.66 7.36
CA GLU A 154 3.91 -12.95 7.32
C GLU A 154 4.61 -12.29 6.12
N LYS A 155 3.95 -12.30 4.95
CA LYS A 155 4.46 -11.63 3.74
C LYS A 155 4.56 -10.12 3.94
N SER A 156 3.56 -9.52 4.59
CA SER A 156 3.57 -8.11 4.96
C SER A 156 4.68 -7.80 5.96
N MET A 157 4.81 -8.61 7.02
CA MET A 157 5.84 -8.50 8.06
C MET A 157 7.24 -8.52 7.47
N LYS A 158 7.52 -9.48 6.58
CA LYS A 158 8.80 -9.58 5.88
C LYS A 158 9.08 -8.33 5.04
N SER A 159 8.07 -7.83 4.34
CA SER A 159 8.22 -6.65 3.46
C SER A 159 8.49 -5.38 4.27
N TYR A 160 7.74 -5.11 5.34
CA TYR A 160 8.04 -3.97 6.20
C TYR A 160 9.39 -4.11 6.93
N SER A 161 9.79 -5.32 7.30
CA SER A 161 11.12 -5.56 7.90
C SER A 161 12.24 -5.16 6.93
N TYR A 162 12.12 -5.48 5.64
CA TYR A 162 13.05 -4.99 4.62
C TYR A 162 13.00 -3.47 4.49
N ALA A 163 11.81 -2.86 4.48
CA ALA A 163 11.67 -1.41 4.41
C ALA A 163 12.36 -0.73 5.60
N LEU A 164 12.16 -1.23 6.82
CA LEU A 164 12.81 -0.74 8.04
C LEU A 164 14.33 -0.92 7.98
N HIS A 165 14.80 -2.05 7.46
CA HIS A 165 16.24 -2.28 7.25
C HIS A 165 16.86 -1.20 6.36
N TYR A 166 16.25 -0.90 5.20
CA TYR A 166 16.75 0.16 4.31
C TYR A 166 16.62 1.57 4.93
N ALA A 167 15.54 1.84 5.66
CA ALA A 167 15.35 3.10 6.38
C ALA A 167 16.48 3.31 7.42
N ASN A 168 16.79 2.28 8.20
CA ASN A 168 17.87 2.30 9.18
C ASN A 168 19.25 2.41 8.53
N LYS A 169 19.48 1.70 7.42
CA LYS A 169 20.73 1.78 6.64
C LYS A 169 20.99 3.21 6.15
N MET A 170 19.95 3.91 5.71
CA MET A 170 20.01 5.33 5.31
C MET A 170 20.04 6.31 6.50
N LYS A 171 19.95 5.81 7.75
CA LYS A 171 19.87 6.62 8.97
C LYS A 171 18.74 7.65 8.94
N ILE A 172 17.58 7.28 8.40
CA ILE A 172 16.42 8.17 8.35
C ILE A 172 16.00 8.51 9.80
N PRO A 173 15.85 9.80 10.16
CA PRO A 173 15.44 10.19 11.49
C PRO A 173 14.09 9.58 11.91
N PRO A 174 13.91 9.19 13.19
CA PRO A 174 12.62 8.69 13.70
C PRO A 174 11.45 9.68 13.53
N SER A 175 11.75 10.97 13.47
CA SER A 175 10.77 12.06 13.25
C SER A 175 10.43 12.28 11.77
N SER A 176 11.20 11.71 10.83
CA SER A 176 10.98 11.89 9.40
C SER A 176 9.60 11.36 9.00
N PRO A 177 8.82 12.09 8.18
CA PRO A 177 7.52 11.61 7.71
C PRO A 177 7.57 10.21 7.09
N LYS A 178 8.64 9.90 6.34
CA LYS A 178 8.80 8.61 5.67
C LYS A 178 8.97 7.46 6.67
N MET A 179 9.77 7.68 7.72
CA MET A 179 9.97 6.69 8.79
C MET A 179 8.68 6.50 9.60
N LEU A 180 8.02 7.61 9.95
CA LEU A 180 6.76 7.58 10.70
C LEU A 180 5.64 6.87 9.95
N GLU A 181 5.46 7.13 8.65
CA GLU A 181 4.48 6.40 7.83
C GLU A 181 4.72 4.89 7.85
N LEU A 182 5.98 4.47 7.79
CA LEU A 182 6.35 3.05 7.87
C LEU A 182 6.06 2.46 9.26
N LEU A 183 6.38 3.18 10.34
CA LEU A 183 6.10 2.75 11.71
C LEU A 183 4.59 2.68 11.99
N VAL A 184 3.78 3.58 11.43
CA VAL A 184 2.31 3.49 11.49
C VAL A 184 1.84 2.20 10.80
N SER A 185 2.31 1.94 9.59
CA SER A 185 1.97 0.70 8.88
C SER A 185 2.38 -0.55 9.66
N TRP A 186 3.55 -0.52 10.31
CA TRP A 186 4.07 -1.60 11.15
C TRP A 186 3.22 -1.86 12.39
N THR A 187 2.86 -0.81 13.14
CA THR A 187 2.03 -0.94 14.35
C THR A 187 0.65 -1.50 14.04
N VAL A 188 0.04 -1.02 12.95
CA VAL A 188 -1.26 -1.52 12.50
C VAL A 188 -1.17 -2.99 12.07
N LEU A 189 -0.08 -3.43 11.41
CA LEU A 189 0.12 -4.85 11.11
C LEU A 189 0.15 -5.72 12.37
N HIS A 190 0.91 -5.31 13.38
CA HIS A 190 0.99 -6.06 14.65
C HIS A 190 -0.40 -6.18 15.31
N LYS A 191 -1.19 -5.10 15.24
CA LYS A 191 -2.58 -5.11 15.70
C LYS A 191 -3.46 -6.03 14.84
N ASP A 192 -3.33 -6.00 13.52
CA ASP A 192 -4.13 -6.81 12.58
C ASP A 192 -3.82 -8.32 12.70
N MET A 193 -2.59 -8.66 13.11
CA MET A 193 -2.20 -10.04 13.44
C MET A 193 -2.84 -10.55 14.73
N ASN A 194 -3.45 -9.69 15.54
CA ASN A 194 -4.25 -10.02 16.72
C ASN A 194 -3.54 -10.93 17.75
N LYS A 195 -2.20 -10.90 17.79
CA LYS A 195 -1.41 -11.70 18.74
C LYS A 195 -1.32 -11.04 20.12
N ASP A 196 -1.12 -9.72 20.14
CA ASP A 196 -1.03 -8.91 21.35
C ASP A 196 -1.34 -7.43 21.02
N ILE A 197 -2.47 -6.93 21.52
CA ILE A 197 -2.88 -5.54 21.31
C ILE A 197 -2.03 -4.57 22.15
N ASN A 198 -1.60 -4.98 23.35
CA ASN A 198 -0.77 -4.14 24.23
C ASN A 198 0.59 -3.90 23.59
N TYR A 199 1.19 -4.95 23.02
CA TYR A 199 2.42 -4.82 22.26
C TYR A 199 2.28 -3.83 21.08
N SER A 200 1.12 -3.83 20.40
CA SER A 200 0.86 -2.92 19.28
C SER A 200 0.71 -1.45 19.74
N ILE A 201 0.09 -1.24 20.91
CA ILE A 201 -0.02 0.07 21.57
C ILE A 201 1.36 0.57 22.01
N GLU A 202 2.17 -0.30 22.62
CA GLU A 202 3.52 0.01 23.05
C GLU A 202 4.40 0.44 21.87
N LEU A 203 4.36 -0.30 20.75
CA LEU A 203 5.07 0.07 19.52
C LEU A 203 4.63 1.44 18.99
N ALA A 204 3.32 1.72 19.00
CA ALA A 204 2.79 3.01 18.54
C ALA A 204 3.22 4.15 19.47
N ALA A 205 3.18 3.94 20.79
CA ALA A 205 3.61 4.90 21.79
C ALA A 205 5.12 5.16 21.73
N GLU A 206 5.92 4.13 21.48
CA GLU A 206 7.36 4.26 21.27
C GLU A 206 7.67 5.08 20.01
N ALA A 207 7.04 4.75 18.88
CA ALA A 207 7.19 5.52 17.64
C ALA A 207 6.82 7.00 17.84
N PHE A 208 5.72 7.26 18.56
CA PHE A 208 5.29 8.61 18.90
C PHE A 208 6.33 9.36 19.75
N ARG A 209 6.79 8.76 20.86
CA ARG A 209 7.80 9.37 21.75
C ARG A 209 9.11 9.64 21.03
N ASN A 210 9.62 8.66 20.28
CA ASN A 210 10.87 8.77 19.55
C ASN A 210 10.80 9.89 18.50
N ALA A 211 9.67 10.01 17.79
CA ALA A 211 9.50 11.10 16.82
C ALA A 211 9.46 12.48 17.50
N ILE A 212 8.75 12.65 18.62
CA ILE A 212 8.71 13.92 19.35
C ILE A 212 10.11 14.35 19.81
N GLN A 213 10.89 13.41 20.37
CA GLN A 213 12.27 13.69 20.82
C GLN A 213 13.19 14.11 19.67
N ASN A 214 12.91 13.67 18.45
CA ASN A 214 13.73 13.89 17.27
C ASN A 214 13.15 14.94 16.29
N MET A 215 12.10 15.68 16.66
CA MET A 215 11.49 16.71 15.80
C MET A 215 12.49 17.79 15.34
N HIS A 216 13.52 18.06 16.14
CA HIS A 216 14.59 19.01 15.82
C HIS A 216 15.47 18.60 14.62
N LEU A 217 15.39 17.34 14.17
CA LEU A 217 16.11 16.82 13.00
C LEU A 217 15.38 17.09 11.68
N LEU A 218 14.19 17.68 11.70
CA LEU A 218 13.42 17.99 10.50
C LEU A 218 13.95 19.27 9.85
N GLU A 219 14.16 19.23 8.53
CA GLU A 219 14.87 20.29 7.81
C GLU A 219 13.95 21.43 7.33
N ASN A 220 12.66 21.15 7.14
CA ASN A 220 11.73 22.11 6.53
C ASN A 220 10.30 22.03 7.12
N ASP A 221 9.55 23.11 6.95
CA ASP A 221 8.20 23.26 7.49
C ASP A 221 7.19 22.26 6.90
N ASP A 222 7.39 21.85 5.65
CA ASP A 222 6.54 20.85 4.98
C ASP A 222 6.71 19.46 5.62
N GLU A 223 7.94 19.04 5.94
CA GLU A 223 8.22 17.83 6.70
C GLU A 223 7.64 17.91 8.11
N CYS A 224 7.79 19.04 8.80
CA CYS A 224 7.20 19.25 10.11
C CYS A 224 5.67 19.10 10.08
N SER A 225 5.00 19.76 9.14
CA SER A 225 3.56 19.67 8.95
C SER A 225 3.10 18.22 8.67
N LYS A 226 3.81 17.51 7.79
CA LYS A 226 3.53 16.09 7.50
C LYS A 226 3.71 15.21 8.74
N THR A 227 4.81 15.40 9.47
CA THR A 227 5.10 14.66 10.71
C THR A 227 4.01 14.88 11.75
N ILE A 228 3.61 16.13 12.00
CA ILE A 228 2.53 16.46 12.94
C ILE A 228 1.23 15.73 12.56
N ARG A 229 0.88 15.72 11.26
CA ARG A 229 -0.30 14.98 10.78
C ARG A 229 -0.20 13.48 11.06
N ILE A 230 0.97 12.87 10.83
CA ILE A 230 1.18 11.43 11.06
C ILE A 230 1.18 11.10 12.55
N LEU A 231 1.75 11.96 13.41
CA LEU A 231 1.66 11.84 14.86
C LEU A 231 0.20 11.89 15.34
N GLY A 232 -0.65 12.71 14.71
CA GLY A 232 -2.09 12.69 14.93
C GLY A 232 -2.71 11.31 14.68
N ILE A 233 -2.34 10.66 13.57
CA ILE A 233 -2.81 9.29 13.24
C ILE A 233 -2.34 8.28 14.30
N LEU A 234 -1.08 8.33 14.74
CA LEU A 234 -0.58 7.45 15.80
C LEU A 234 -1.34 7.65 17.11
N ARG A 235 -1.57 8.90 17.52
CA ARG A 235 -2.34 9.23 18.72
C ARG A 235 -3.77 8.68 18.61
N ASP A 236 -4.43 8.90 17.47
CA ASP A 236 -5.79 8.45 17.26
C ASP A 236 -5.88 6.90 17.24
N ASN A 237 -4.86 6.22 16.72
CA ASN A 237 -4.74 4.76 16.80
C ASN A 237 -4.57 4.28 18.26
N ILE A 238 -3.65 4.88 19.02
CA ILE A 238 -3.45 4.54 20.45
C ILE A 238 -4.75 4.70 21.22
N ASN A 239 -5.42 5.86 21.08
CA ASN A 239 -6.69 6.14 21.76
C ASN A 239 -7.81 5.18 21.37
N LYS A 240 -7.77 4.64 20.16
CA LYS A 240 -8.77 3.66 19.68
C LYS A 240 -8.49 2.25 20.20
N TRP A 241 -7.25 1.93 20.55
CA TRP A 241 -6.84 0.58 20.96
C TRP A 241 -6.76 0.41 22.48
N CYS A 242 -6.53 1.49 23.23
CA CYS A 242 -6.73 1.56 24.68
C CYS A 242 -8.21 1.49 25.04
#